data_AF-A0A5J4PQ29-F1
#
_entry.id   AF-A0A5J4PQ29-F1
#
_cell.length_a   1.000
_cell.length_b   1.000
_cell.length_c   1.000
_cell.angle_alpha   90.00
_cell.angle_beta   90.00
_cell.angle_gamma   90.00
#
_symmetry.space_group_name_H-M   'P 1'
#
loop_
_entity.id
_entity.type
_entity.pdbx_description
1 polymer ?
#
loop_
_entity_poly.entity_id
_entity_poly.type
_entity_poly.pdbx_seq_one_letter_code
_entity_poly.pdbx_strand_id
1 'polypeptide(L)'
;MYGTPSEMQGQAEMKIMKNNDNNKENGKLGWISAFEGLQLHLYSLNIIMDNSQLLIPIIYIQDSDSVLELHTITFSEIKLSPSTESKGIIQSNFDNSQFIAQSCIFQNIEISSKGGNAIRI
;
A
#
# COMPACT_ATOMS: atom_id res chain seq x y z
N MET A 1 4.59 -17.21 17.01
CA MET A 1 5.09 -15.84 17.27
C MET A 1 6.62 -15.90 17.37
N TYR A 2 7.35 -14.81 17.09
CA TYR A 2 8.82 -14.85 16.90
C TYR A 2 9.58 -15.53 18.06
N GLY A 3 10.47 -16.48 17.73
CA GLY A 3 11.28 -17.21 18.72
C GLY A 3 10.50 -18.27 19.52
N THR A 4 9.26 -18.58 19.11
CA THR A 4 8.47 -19.65 19.73
C THR A 4 8.33 -20.84 18.79
N PRO A 5 8.03 -22.05 19.29
CA PRO A 5 7.72 -23.20 18.44
C PRO A 5 6.54 -22.98 17.49
N SER A 6 5.73 -21.94 17.73
CA SER A 6 4.61 -21.54 16.87
C SER A 6 4.95 -20.30 16.02
N GLU A 7 6.24 -20.00 15.83
CA GLU A 7 6.68 -18.94 14.92
C GLU A 7 6.23 -19.23 13.49
N MET A 8 5.78 -18.18 12.82
CA MET A 8 5.29 -18.31 11.46
C MET A 8 6.49 -18.48 10.54
N GLN A 9 6.48 -19.52 9.73
CA GLN A 9 7.50 -19.74 8.70
C GLN A 9 7.11 -18.93 7.45
N GLY A 10 7.99 -18.05 6.97
CA GLY A 10 7.75 -17.19 5.81
C GLY A 10 7.22 -15.78 6.15
N GLN A 11 6.76 -15.05 5.13
CA GLN A 11 6.19 -13.70 5.28
C GLN A 11 4.73 -13.76 5.69
N ALA A 12 4.28 -12.81 6.50
CA ALA A 12 2.85 -12.65 6.78
C ALA A 12 2.12 -12.13 5.55
N GLU A 13 0.84 -12.45 5.42
CA GLU A 13 0.01 -12.00 4.30
C GLU A 13 -1.10 -11.06 4.79
N MET A 14 -1.21 -9.90 4.15
CA MET A 14 -2.30 -8.97 4.30
C MET A 14 -3.12 -8.97 3.01
N LYS A 15 -4.43 -9.25 3.14
CA LYS A 15 -5.36 -9.22 2.02
C LYS A 15 -6.35 -8.08 2.14
N ILE A 16 -6.39 -7.22 1.13
CA ILE A 16 -7.38 -6.16 1.00
C ILE A 16 -8.68 -6.76 0.48
N MET A 17 -9.73 -6.66 1.30
CA MET A 17 -11.06 -7.21 1.01
C MET A 17 -12.03 -6.10 0.62
N LYS A 18 -11.94 -5.61 -0.63
CA LYS A 18 -12.87 -4.60 -1.16
C LYS A 18 -14.26 -5.17 -1.43
N ASN A 19 -14.36 -6.45 -1.76
CA ASN A 19 -15.58 -7.18 -2.09
C ASN A 19 -16.42 -6.50 -3.17
N ASN A 20 -15.77 -5.86 -4.15
CA ASN A 20 -16.40 -5.03 -5.18
C ASN A 20 -17.32 -3.91 -4.65
N ASP A 21 -17.19 -3.53 -3.38
CA ASP A 21 -17.99 -2.47 -2.77
C ASP A 21 -17.19 -1.17 -2.69
N ASN A 22 -17.53 -0.22 -3.57
CA ASN A 22 -16.90 1.11 -3.60
C ASN A 22 -17.15 1.91 -2.32
N ASN A 23 -18.22 1.61 -1.57
CA ASN A 23 -18.49 2.32 -0.31
C ASN A 23 -17.39 2.10 0.72
N LYS A 24 -16.59 1.02 0.61
CA LYS A 24 -15.43 0.79 1.48
C LYS A 24 -14.30 1.78 1.27
N GLU A 25 -14.26 2.49 0.14
CA GLU A 25 -13.24 3.49 -0.19
C GLU A 25 -13.77 4.92 -0.12
N ASN A 26 -15.09 5.11 0.00
CA ASN A 26 -15.70 6.44 0.06
C ASN A 26 -15.15 7.25 1.24
N GLY A 27 -14.64 8.45 0.94
CA GLY A 27 -14.07 9.37 1.92
C GLY A 27 -12.70 8.96 2.48
N LYS A 28 -12.09 7.88 1.97
CA LYS A 28 -10.76 7.43 2.40
C LYS A 28 -9.69 7.81 1.38
N LEU A 29 -8.46 7.98 1.85
CA LEU A 29 -7.32 8.37 1.01
C LEU A 29 -6.41 7.20 0.67
N GLY A 30 -6.33 6.20 1.55
CA GLY A 30 -5.71 4.91 1.28
C GLY A 30 -6.25 3.81 2.20
N TRP A 31 -5.98 2.54 1.85
CA TRP A 31 -6.32 1.39 2.70
C TRP A 31 -5.53 1.35 4.01
N ILE A 32 -4.31 1.85 3.97
CA ILE A 32 -3.46 2.23 5.09
C ILE A 32 -3.17 3.71 4.87
N SER A 33 -3.48 4.55 5.86
CA SER A 33 -3.20 5.98 5.79
C SER A 33 -2.43 6.42 7.02
N ALA A 34 -1.34 7.16 6.83
CA ALA A 34 -0.56 7.78 7.89
C ALA A 34 -0.74 9.29 7.85
N PHE A 35 -1.10 9.87 9.00
CA PHE A 35 -1.38 11.29 9.19
C PHE A 35 -0.59 11.83 10.40
N GLU A 36 -0.53 13.14 10.52
CA GLU A 36 0.06 13.88 11.64
C GLU A 36 1.54 13.51 11.89
N GLY A 37 2.29 13.27 10.81
CA GLY A 37 3.71 12.90 10.86
C GLY A 37 3.96 11.47 11.32
N LEU A 38 2.94 10.60 11.34
CA LEU A 38 3.08 9.20 11.73
C LEU A 38 4.11 8.48 10.87
N GLN A 39 5.02 7.78 11.54
CA GLN A 39 6.02 6.94 10.90
C GLN A 39 5.48 5.51 10.75
N LEU A 40 5.47 5.00 9.52
CA LEU A 40 4.96 3.68 9.17
C LEU A 40 6.12 2.77 8.73
N HIS A 41 6.44 1.78 9.56
CA HIS A 41 7.48 0.80 9.26
C HIS A 41 6.86 -0.59 9.10
N LEU A 42 7.04 -1.22 7.93
CA LEU A 42 6.49 -2.53 7.59
C LEU A 42 7.61 -3.51 7.23
N TYR A 43 7.54 -4.71 7.79
CA TYR A 43 8.57 -5.75 7.63
C TYR A 43 7.95 -7.10 7.25
N SER A 44 8.51 -7.75 6.23
CA SER A 44 8.23 -9.16 5.87
C SER A 44 6.74 -9.46 5.62
N LEU A 45 6.11 -8.68 4.74
CA LEU A 45 4.69 -8.80 4.38
C LEU A 45 4.47 -9.03 2.89
N ASN A 46 3.60 -9.99 2.57
CA ASN A 46 2.91 -10.07 1.29
C ASN A 46 1.61 -9.26 1.38
N ILE A 47 1.39 -8.35 0.45
CA ILE A 47 0.19 -7.53 0.34
C ILE A 47 -0.50 -7.91 -0.97
N ILE A 48 -1.70 -8.45 -0.83
CA ILE A 48 -2.57 -8.87 -1.92
C ILE A 48 -3.94 -8.21 -1.81
N MET A 49 -4.77 -8.38 -2.83
CA MET A 49 -6.18 -7.98 -2.77
C MET A 49 -7.09 -9.12 -3.22
N ASP A 50 -8.38 -8.97 -2.98
CA ASP A 50 -9.38 -9.81 -3.63
C ASP A 50 -9.54 -9.46 -5.13
N ASN A 51 -10.45 -10.13 -5.83
CA ASN A 51 -10.64 -9.96 -7.28
C ASN A 51 -11.30 -8.62 -7.68
N SER A 52 -11.30 -7.62 -6.78
CA SER A 52 -11.85 -6.29 -7.04
C SER A 52 -10.88 -5.40 -7.83
N GLN A 53 -11.23 -4.12 -7.93
CA GLN A 53 -10.38 -3.05 -8.43
C GLN A 53 -10.39 -1.91 -7.40
N LEU A 54 -9.21 -1.47 -6.95
CA LEU A 54 -9.05 -0.38 -5.99
C LEU A 54 -9.17 0.97 -6.69
N LEU A 55 -9.82 1.93 -6.04
CA LEU A 55 -9.90 3.31 -6.53
C LEU A 55 -8.91 4.23 -5.80
N ILE A 56 -8.41 3.80 -4.64
CA ILE A 56 -7.50 4.54 -3.77
C ILE A 56 -6.20 3.75 -3.54
N PRO A 57 -5.09 4.43 -3.22
CA PRO A 57 -3.83 3.81 -2.82
C PRO A 57 -3.99 2.74 -1.74
N ILE A 58 -3.07 1.77 -1.74
CA ILE A 58 -2.93 0.87 -0.61
C ILE A 58 -2.33 1.62 0.57
N ILE A 59 -1.24 2.36 0.34
CA ILE A 59 -0.59 3.19 1.36
C ILE A 59 -0.70 4.65 0.93
N TYR A 60 -1.26 5.49 1.79
CA TYR A 60 -1.34 6.94 1.62
C TYR A 60 -0.63 7.65 2.77
N ILE A 61 0.29 8.56 2.46
CA ILE A 61 0.99 9.39 3.44
C ILE A 61 0.53 10.85 3.22
N GLN A 62 -0.08 11.45 4.25
CA GLN A 62 -0.70 12.77 4.13
C GLN A 62 0.17 13.95 4.60
N ASP A 63 1.18 13.75 5.42
CA ASP A 63 1.85 14.89 6.06
C ASP A 63 3.35 14.90 5.78
N SER A 64 3.93 16.10 5.76
CA SER A 64 5.39 16.29 5.69
C SER A 64 6.09 15.65 6.89
N ASP A 65 7.40 15.42 6.77
CA ASP A 65 8.23 14.82 7.82
C ASP A 65 7.79 13.41 8.27
N SER A 66 6.92 12.77 7.48
CA SER A 66 6.51 11.37 7.68
C SER A 66 7.61 10.42 7.18
N VAL A 67 7.69 9.23 7.79
CA VAL A 67 8.60 8.16 7.35
C VAL A 67 7.77 6.96 6.90
N LEU A 68 8.04 6.47 5.70
CA LEU A 68 7.55 5.17 5.22
C LEU A 68 8.74 4.26 4.96
N GLU A 69 8.90 3.25 5.81
CA GLU A 69 9.95 2.23 5.69
C GLU A 69 9.32 0.87 5.34
N LEU A 70 9.73 0.30 4.21
CA LEU A 70 9.27 -0.97 3.69
C LEU A 70 10.46 -1.92 3.53
N HIS A 71 10.47 -3.01 4.28
CA HIS A 71 11.56 -3.99 4.27
C HIS A 71 11.01 -5.37 3.94
N THR A 72 11.45 -5.92 2.80
CA THR A 72 11.06 -7.28 2.36
C THR A 72 9.54 -7.39 2.19
N ILE A 73 8.94 -6.45 1.46
CA ILE A 73 7.50 -6.40 1.18
C ILE A 73 7.21 -6.83 -0.25
N THR A 74 6.24 -7.71 -0.46
CA THR A 74 5.74 -8.07 -1.80
C THR A 74 4.36 -7.49 -2.01
N PHE A 75 4.18 -6.61 -2.99
CA PHE A 75 2.86 -6.24 -3.50
C PHE A 75 2.57 -7.12 -4.72
N SER A 76 1.50 -7.91 -4.67
CA SER A 76 1.13 -8.78 -5.78
C SER A 76 -0.35 -8.82 -6.10
N GLU A 77 -0.65 -9.01 -7.38
CA GLU A 77 -2.02 -9.14 -7.89
C GLU A 77 -2.88 -7.89 -7.61
N ILE A 78 -2.26 -6.71 -7.70
CA ILE A 78 -2.92 -5.44 -7.40
C ILE A 78 -3.50 -4.83 -8.67
N LYS A 79 -4.78 -4.46 -8.60
CA LYS A 79 -5.49 -3.69 -9.63
C LYS A 79 -5.87 -2.33 -9.07
N LEU A 80 -5.19 -1.29 -9.55
CA LEU A 80 -5.47 0.10 -9.19
C LEU A 80 -6.04 0.83 -10.40
N SER A 81 -7.21 1.44 -10.26
CA SER A 81 -7.86 2.16 -11.36
C SER A 81 -8.53 3.43 -10.85
N PRO A 82 -7.72 4.47 -10.60
CA PRO A 82 -8.22 5.72 -10.05
C PRO A 82 -9.21 6.38 -11.01
N SER A 83 -10.27 6.97 -10.47
CA SER A 83 -11.37 7.54 -11.28
C SER A 83 -11.21 9.03 -11.59
N THR A 84 -10.63 9.80 -10.66
CA THR A 84 -10.59 11.27 -10.74
C THR A 84 -9.23 11.80 -11.21
N GLU A 85 -8.15 11.29 -10.63
CA GLU A 85 -6.77 11.70 -10.90
C GLU A 85 -5.85 10.48 -10.86
N SER A 86 -4.64 10.59 -11.42
CA SER A 86 -3.66 9.52 -11.32
C SER A 86 -3.23 9.30 -9.86
N LYS A 87 -3.08 8.04 -9.44
CA LYS A 87 -2.66 7.69 -8.07
C LYS A 87 -1.68 6.52 -8.10
N GLY A 88 -0.84 6.42 -7.07
CA GLY A 88 0.04 5.29 -6.87
C GLY A 88 -0.55 4.20 -5.97
N ILE A 89 0.03 3.01 -5.98
CA ILE A 89 -0.26 1.98 -4.97
C ILE A 89 0.23 2.48 -3.61
N ILE A 90 1.43 3.06 -3.62
CA ILE A 90 1.96 3.89 -2.55
C ILE A 90 1.92 5.34 -3.05
N GLN A 91 1.28 6.21 -2.26
CA GLN A 91 1.12 7.63 -2.57
C GLN A 91 1.59 8.47 -1.38
N SER A 92 2.54 9.38 -1.64
CA SER A 92 2.81 10.56 -0.81
C SER A 92 2.68 11.79 -1.71
N ASN A 93 2.23 12.91 -1.15
CA ASN A 93 2.05 14.17 -1.87
C ASN A 93 2.89 15.32 -1.30
N PHE A 94 3.67 15.07 -0.25
CA PHE A 94 4.24 16.13 0.57
C PHE A 94 5.76 16.06 0.62
N ASP A 95 6.36 17.22 0.40
CA ASP A 95 7.81 17.41 0.44
C ASP A 95 8.38 17.07 1.83
N ASN A 96 9.66 16.67 1.86
CA ASN A 96 10.43 16.30 3.06
C ASN A 96 10.00 15.02 3.79
N SER A 97 9.10 14.21 3.21
CA SER A 97 8.86 12.84 3.70
C SER A 97 10.01 11.91 3.32
N GLN A 98 10.34 10.95 4.20
CA GLN A 98 11.34 9.93 3.91
C GLN A 98 10.67 8.63 3.45
N PHE A 99 11.06 8.13 2.28
CA PHE A 99 10.65 6.82 1.80
C PHE A 99 11.86 5.90 1.66
N ILE A 100 11.84 4.79 2.39
CA ILE A 100 12.87 3.75 2.37
C ILE A 100 12.20 2.45 1.92
N ALA A 101 12.65 1.88 0.80
CA ALA A 101 12.20 0.58 0.35
C ALA A 101 13.40 -0.33 0.10
N GLN A 102 13.49 -1.42 0.87
CA GLN A 102 14.55 -2.41 0.77
C GLN A 102 13.95 -3.77 0.43
N SER A 103 14.51 -4.44 -0.58
CA SER A 103 14.11 -5.80 -0.98
C SER A 103 12.62 -5.97 -1.24
N CYS A 104 11.96 -4.92 -1.75
CA CYS A 104 10.53 -4.95 -2.06
C CYS A 104 10.28 -5.43 -3.50
N ILE A 105 9.19 -6.15 -3.71
CA ILE A 105 8.78 -6.70 -5.00
C ILE A 105 7.39 -6.16 -5.35
N PHE A 106 7.22 -5.71 -6.59
CA PHE A 106 5.93 -5.36 -7.18
C PHE A 106 5.70 -6.28 -8.38
N GLN A 107 4.72 -7.16 -8.31
CA GLN A 107 4.47 -8.16 -9.35
C GLN A 107 2.99 -8.25 -9.70
N ASN A 108 2.67 -8.54 -10.97
CA ASN A 108 1.29 -8.65 -11.46
C ASN A 108 0.45 -7.42 -11.08
N ILE A 109 0.99 -6.25 -11.41
CA ILE A 109 0.38 -4.95 -11.11
C ILE A 109 -0.32 -4.43 -12.35
N GLU A 110 -1.61 -4.13 -12.22
CA GLU A 110 -2.41 -3.50 -13.26
C GLU A 110 -2.82 -2.09 -12.79
N ILE A 111 -2.37 -1.07 -13.51
CA ILE A 111 -2.77 0.32 -13.27
C ILE A 111 -3.49 0.84 -14.51
N SER A 112 -4.75 1.27 -14.36
CA SER A 112 -5.61 1.65 -15.48
C SER A 112 -6.41 2.94 -15.20
N SER A 113 -7.36 3.28 -16.07
CA SER A 113 -8.18 4.51 -16.01
C SER A 113 -7.31 5.78 -16.03
N LYS A 114 -7.35 6.62 -14.99
CA LYS A 114 -6.49 7.82 -14.90
C LYS A 114 -5.01 7.50 -14.75
N GLY A 115 -4.67 6.22 -14.62
CA GLY A 115 -3.31 5.73 -14.59
C GLY A 115 -2.61 6.08 -13.27
N GLY A 116 -1.29 6.05 -13.31
CA GLY A 116 -0.45 6.24 -12.14
C GLY A 116 0.81 5.38 -12.22
N ASN A 117 1.50 5.26 -11.09
CA ASN A 117 2.73 4.49 -10.94
C ASN A 117 2.59 3.53 -9.77
N ALA A 118 3.40 2.48 -9.67
CA ALA A 118 3.40 1.65 -8.46
C ALA A 118 3.72 2.52 -7.21
N ILE A 119 4.69 3.41 -7.34
CA ILE A 119 5.12 4.34 -6.30
C ILE A 119 5.01 5.77 -6.85
N ARG A 120 4.35 6.65 -6.11
CA ARG A 120 4.27 8.08 -6.41
C ARG A 120 4.51 8.85 -5.11
N ILE A 121 5.54 9.69 -5.11
CA ILE A 121 6.03 10.46 -3.96
C ILE A 121 6.21 11.91 -4.41
#